data_AF-A0AA96WW13-F1
#
_entry.id   AF-A0AA96WW13-F1
#
_cell.length_a   1.000
_cell.length_b   1.000
_cell.length_c   1.000
_cell.angle_alpha   90.00
_cell.angle_beta   90.00
_cell.angle_gamma   90.00
#
_symmetry.space_group_name_H-M   'P 1'
#
loop_
_entity.id
_entity.type
_entity.pdbx_description
1 polymer ?
#
loop_
_entity_poly.entity_id
_entity_poly.type
_entity_poly.pdbx_seq_one_letter_code
_entity_poly.pdbx_strand_id
1 'polypeptide(L)'
;MTEQSLFPITVQPVISYPREAEVGKTYLMTIDLQVVEGSEWQFEEEEYPIYCIVESEPLFKCKAVGESAIVLHRFGGSYGAAKFLITSVKGETIGEIKLTLINTWGVPVKQISLATSNRSELANSSMSALIAKQYGSDKSKRKQLPTSENPRSSKRLFAAYLQGNAEAGIDLVLNDQKFHNEIREIARRQFSFNIDQEDAVQAAFMRLIEAIRRDRFIPDFFSWCLSDLGCKVHKEALLVNVTNIPTNLSILWELDPLQNSVYFCFRPLGDIAVSIAAPVFQLYPGHPMLNAVFSLRKEYFGGEKKFYQWSKLVARFALMDFARQTWRQSKMISVDSHRIGEDLLAPTVEVEYKMDDIIAAITLIDRQYPQKKYEMICQGLLQGKLQRTIARELGVSESEISKRKIQLRKFITSYLEVAGEDKFNEIWQHGSKPRKDKTQEQPN
;
A
#
# COMPACT_ATOMS: atom_id res chain seq x y z
N MET A 1 -18.50 21.35 -34.47
CA MET A 1 -19.27 21.19 -33.22
C MET A 1 -18.34 20.50 -32.25
N THR A 2 -17.84 21.23 -31.24
CA THR A 2 -16.98 20.68 -30.18
C THR A 2 -17.83 19.77 -29.30
N GLU A 3 -17.48 18.47 -29.24
CA GLU A 3 -18.06 17.53 -28.29
C GLU A 3 -17.92 18.10 -26.88
N GLN A 4 -19.03 18.57 -26.32
CA GLN A 4 -19.09 18.92 -24.91
C GLN A 4 -19.00 17.60 -24.14
N SER A 5 -17.86 17.41 -23.48
CA SER A 5 -17.64 16.35 -22.49
C SER A 5 -18.82 16.31 -21.52
N LEU A 6 -19.66 15.28 -21.64
CA LEU A 6 -20.80 15.01 -20.74
C LEU A 6 -20.37 14.54 -19.36
N PHE A 7 -19.06 14.39 -19.13
CA PHE A 7 -18.54 13.97 -17.83
C PHE A 7 -18.22 15.21 -16.98
N PRO A 8 -18.80 15.33 -15.77
CA PRO A 8 -18.75 16.55 -14.97
C PRO A 8 -17.39 16.83 -14.33
N ILE A 9 -16.49 15.85 -14.29
CA ILE A 9 -15.15 16.00 -13.70
C ILE A 9 -14.09 15.80 -14.77
N THR A 10 -13.18 16.76 -14.91
CA THR A 10 -12.06 16.59 -15.85
C THR A 10 -10.96 15.77 -15.21
N VAL A 11 -10.64 14.62 -15.80
CA VAL A 11 -9.56 13.73 -15.35
C VAL A 11 -8.45 13.60 -16.37
N GLN A 12 -7.22 13.51 -15.87
CA GLN A 12 -6.02 13.23 -16.65
C GLN A 12 -5.48 11.84 -16.27
N PRO A 13 -5.38 10.90 -17.21
CA PRO A 13 -4.83 9.59 -16.93
C PRO A 13 -3.31 9.66 -16.74
N VAL A 14 -2.82 8.97 -15.72
CA VAL A 14 -1.39 8.75 -15.45
C VAL A 14 -1.09 7.28 -15.75
N ILE A 15 -0.42 7.04 -16.88
CA ILE A 15 -0.27 5.69 -17.44
C ILE A 15 1.20 5.31 -17.42
N SER A 16 1.51 4.18 -16.79
CA SER A 16 2.86 3.61 -16.76
C SER A 16 2.86 2.27 -17.48
N TYR A 17 3.64 2.20 -18.56
CA TYR A 17 3.87 1.01 -19.38
C TYR A 17 5.18 1.18 -20.17
N PRO A 18 5.80 0.09 -20.65
CA PRO A 18 6.97 0.19 -21.52
C PRO A 18 6.58 0.72 -22.90
N ARG A 19 7.24 1.80 -23.36
CA ARG A 19 7.06 2.33 -24.73
C ARG A 19 7.72 1.46 -25.80
N GLU A 20 8.72 0.68 -25.40
CA GLU A 20 9.38 -0.33 -26.21
C GLU A 20 9.28 -1.67 -25.48
N ALA A 21 8.65 -2.65 -26.10
CA ALA A 21 8.46 -3.98 -25.53
C ALA A 21 9.24 -5.03 -26.32
N GLU A 22 9.88 -5.95 -25.61
CA GLU A 22 10.50 -7.11 -26.21
C GLU A 22 9.42 -8.15 -26.56
N VAL A 23 9.54 -8.72 -27.75
CA VAL A 23 8.61 -9.74 -28.25
C VAL A 23 8.49 -10.90 -27.26
N GLY A 24 7.24 -11.26 -26.92
CA GLY A 24 6.94 -12.40 -26.04
C GLY A 24 7.13 -12.14 -24.55
N LYS A 25 7.61 -10.96 -24.13
CA LYS A 25 7.66 -10.57 -22.72
C LYS A 25 6.32 -10.03 -22.24
N THR A 26 6.08 -10.18 -20.94
CA THR A 26 4.89 -9.67 -20.24
C THR A 26 5.29 -8.53 -19.32
N TYR A 27 4.52 -7.45 -19.37
CA TYR A 27 4.74 -6.24 -18.59
C TYR A 27 3.49 -5.87 -17.80
N LEU A 28 3.70 -5.24 -16.65
CA LEU A 28 2.62 -4.66 -15.87
C LEU A 28 2.38 -3.21 -16.36
N MET A 29 1.21 -2.99 -16.93
CA MET A 29 0.66 -1.66 -17.22
C MET A 29 -0.21 -1.21 -16.04
N THR A 30 0.01 0.01 -15.56
CA THR A 30 -0.81 0.62 -14.51
C THR A 30 -1.44 1.91 -15.04
N ILE A 31 -2.72 2.09 -14.74
CA ILE A 31 -3.51 3.24 -15.14
C ILE A 31 -4.06 3.87 -13.88
N ASP A 32 -3.71 5.13 -13.66
CA ASP A 32 -4.24 5.93 -12.56
C ASP A 32 -4.89 7.20 -13.09
N LEU A 33 -5.63 7.93 -12.26
CA LEU A 33 -6.30 9.17 -12.64
C LEU A 33 -5.93 10.31 -11.70
N GLN A 34 -5.56 11.44 -12.30
CA GLN A 34 -5.40 12.71 -11.61
C GLN A 34 -6.58 13.62 -11.95
N VAL A 35 -7.28 14.13 -10.94
CA VAL A 35 -8.31 15.15 -11.13
C VAL A 35 -7.63 16.47 -11.48
N VAL A 36 -8.05 17.12 -12.55
CA VAL A 36 -7.49 18.42 -12.97
C VAL A 36 -7.93 19.49 -11.98
N GLU A 37 -6.98 20.31 -11.51
CA GLU A 37 -7.25 21.43 -10.60
C GLU A 37 -8.33 22.36 -11.17
N GLY A 38 -9.26 22.77 -10.31
CA GLY A 38 -10.41 23.60 -10.70
C GLY A 38 -11.64 22.83 -11.20
N SER A 39 -11.59 21.50 -11.28
CA SER A 39 -12.80 20.70 -11.51
C SER A 39 -13.67 20.67 -10.25
N GLU A 40 -14.94 21.05 -10.37
CA GLU A 40 -15.91 20.93 -9.29
C GLU A 40 -16.42 19.49 -9.16
N TRP A 41 -16.49 18.97 -7.94
CA TRP A 41 -17.05 17.64 -7.67
C TRP A 41 -18.59 17.71 -7.71
N GLN A 42 -19.20 17.09 -8.72
CA GLN A 42 -20.65 17.14 -8.95
C GLN A 42 -21.40 15.86 -8.56
N PHE A 43 -20.72 14.89 -7.97
CA PHE A 43 -21.34 13.65 -7.49
C PHE A 43 -21.80 13.82 -6.03
N GLU A 44 -22.93 13.19 -5.67
CA GLU A 44 -23.43 13.20 -4.29
C GLU A 44 -22.51 12.39 -3.36
N GLU A 45 -21.94 11.31 -3.89
CA GLU A 45 -20.99 10.46 -3.18
C GLU A 45 -19.59 11.09 -3.09
N GLU A 46 -18.86 10.79 -2.03
CA GLU A 46 -17.46 11.25 -1.87
C GLU A 46 -16.48 10.51 -2.78
N GLU A 47 -16.90 9.34 -3.28
CA GLU A 47 -16.14 8.41 -4.09
C GLU A 47 -16.88 8.10 -5.39
N TYR A 48 -16.15 8.12 -6.51
CA TYR A 48 -16.74 7.80 -7.81
C TYR A 48 -15.85 6.83 -8.61
N PRO A 49 -16.30 5.59 -8.88
CA PRO A 49 -15.50 4.63 -9.64
C PRO A 49 -15.55 4.90 -11.15
N ILE A 50 -14.38 4.82 -11.78
CA ILE A 50 -14.19 4.86 -13.24
C ILE A 50 -13.55 3.55 -13.67
N TYR A 51 -14.14 2.89 -14.66
CA TYR A 51 -13.65 1.64 -15.22
C TYR A 51 -12.76 1.91 -16.43
N CYS A 52 -11.76 1.05 -16.63
CA CYS A 52 -10.82 1.11 -17.75
C CYS A 52 -11.02 -0.09 -18.68
N ILE A 53 -11.14 0.18 -19.97
CA ILE A 53 -11.03 -0.81 -21.04
C ILE A 53 -9.74 -0.52 -21.82
N VAL A 54 -8.92 -1.55 -22.01
CA VAL A 54 -7.65 -1.48 -22.75
C VAL A 54 -7.75 -2.37 -23.97
N GLU A 55 -7.68 -1.75 -25.15
CA GLU A 55 -7.60 -2.43 -26.44
C GLU A 55 -6.17 -2.31 -26.95
N SER A 56 -5.45 -3.42 -26.98
CA SER A 56 -4.02 -3.44 -27.36
C SER A 56 -3.71 -4.37 -28.52
N GLU A 57 -4.71 -5.02 -29.10
CA GLU A 57 -4.54 -5.89 -30.25
C GLU A 57 -4.31 -5.06 -31.54
N PRO A 58 -3.47 -5.54 -32.48
CA PRO A 58 -2.77 -6.84 -32.46
C PRO A 58 -1.42 -6.84 -31.71
N LEU A 59 -0.98 -5.71 -31.13
CA LEU A 59 0.37 -5.53 -30.58
C LEU A 59 0.62 -6.35 -29.30
N PHE A 60 -0.37 -6.36 -28.41
CA PHE A 60 -0.30 -7.03 -27.11
C PHE A 60 -1.58 -7.82 -26.85
N LYS A 61 -1.41 -8.97 -26.21
CA LYS A 61 -2.49 -9.61 -25.45
C LYS A 61 -2.62 -8.89 -24.11
N CYS A 62 -3.82 -8.48 -23.75
CA CYS A 62 -4.08 -7.78 -22.49
C CYS A 62 -4.90 -8.66 -21.53
N LYS A 63 -4.53 -8.68 -20.25
CA LYS A 63 -5.29 -9.34 -19.18
C LYS A 63 -5.34 -8.43 -17.95
N ALA A 64 -6.54 -8.09 -17.47
CA ALA A 64 -6.69 -7.33 -16.24
C ALA A 64 -6.18 -8.11 -15.01
N VAL A 65 -5.61 -7.40 -14.04
CA VAL A 65 -5.15 -7.95 -12.75
C VAL A 65 -6.00 -7.35 -11.64
N GLY A 66 -7.01 -8.11 -11.21
CA GLY A 66 -8.03 -7.62 -10.28
C GLY A 66 -9.07 -6.75 -10.99
N GLU A 67 -9.61 -5.78 -10.27
CA GLU A 67 -10.59 -4.83 -10.83
C GLU A 67 -9.90 -3.84 -11.78
N SER A 68 -10.53 -3.60 -12.93
CA SER A 68 -10.14 -2.55 -13.87
C SER A 68 -10.74 -1.19 -13.51
N ALA A 69 -11.01 -0.95 -12.22
CA ALA A 69 -11.64 0.26 -11.73
C ALA A 69 -10.65 1.14 -10.95
N ILE A 70 -10.83 2.44 -11.06
CA ILE A 70 -10.10 3.49 -10.34
C ILE A 70 -11.14 4.32 -9.60
N VAL A 71 -11.06 4.40 -8.28
CA VAL A 71 -12.02 5.18 -7.48
C VAL A 71 -11.46 6.59 -7.29
N LEU A 72 -12.13 7.59 -7.84
CA LEU A 72 -11.80 9.00 -7.59
C LEU A 72 -12.35 9.43 -6.24
N HIS A 73 -11.71 10.41 -5.61
CA HIS A 73 -12.15 11.00 -4.35
C HIS A 73 -12.38 12.50 -4.46
N ARG A 74 -13.40 13.04 -3.77
CA ARG A 74 -13.77 14.47 -3.83
C ARG A 74 -12.68 15.46 -3.41
N PHE A 75 -11.75 15.02 -2.56
CA PHE A 75 -10.63 15.84 -2.10
C PHE A 75 -9.40 15.75 -3.01
N GLY A 76 -9.57 15.17 -4.21
CA GLY A 76 -8.49 14.91 -5.14
C GLY A 76 -7.85 13.52 -4.93
N GLY A 77 -7.13 13.08 -5.95
CA GLY A 77 -6.50 11.76 -6.00
C GLY A 77 -7.44 10.62 -6.33
N SER A 78 -6.88 9.42 -6.27
CA SER A 78 -7.52 8.15 -6.62
C SER A 78 -7.13 7.06 -5.61
N TYR A 79 -8.03 6.10 -5.39
CA TYR A 79 -7.73 4.91 -4.61
C TYR A 79 -7.31 3.76 -5.49
N GLY A 80 -6.01 3.76 -5.80
CA GLY A 80 -5.34 2.65 -6.48
C GLY A 80 -5.50 2.69 -7.99
N ALA A 81 -4.41 2.29 -8.66
CA ALA A 81 -4.37 2.19 -10.11
C ALA A 81 -5.01 0.88 -10.60
N ALA A 82 -5.73 0.95 -11.72
CA ALA A 82 -6.12 -0.21 -12.50
C ALA A 82 -4.88 -0.87 -13.12
N LYS A 83 -4.85 -2.21 -13.14
CA LYS A 83 -3.66 -2.98 -13.53
C LYS A 83 -3.96 -3.96 -14.63
N PHE A 84 -3.06 -4.03 -15.60
CA PHE A 84 -3.16 -4.92 -16.74
C PHE A 84 -1.81 -5.58 -17.00
N LEU A 85 -1.80 -6.88 -17.29
CA LEU A 85 -0.67 -7.56 -17.88
C LEU A 85 -0.79 -7.47 -19.39
N ILE A 86 0.20 -6.85 -20.03
CA ILE A 86 0.31 -6.79 -21.48
C ILE A 86 1.46 -7.69 -21.94
N THR A 87 1.18 -8.61 -22.84
CA THR A 87 2.17 -9.54 -23.41
C THR A 87 2.36 -9.24 -24.87
N SER A 88 3.58 -8.89 -25.26
CA SER A 88 3.93 -8.54 -26.64
C SER A 88 3.75 -9.74 -27.57
N VAL A 89 3.00 -9.57 -28.66
CA VAL A 89 2.77 -10.60 -29.68
C VAL A 89 3.97 -10.68 -30.63
N LYS A 90 4.20 -11.85 -31.24
CA LYS A 90 5.31 -12.07 -32.19
C LYS A 90 5.20 -11.14 -33.41
N GLY A 91 6.33 -10.55 -33.79
CA GLY A 91 6.48 -9.65 -34.95
C GLY A 91 6.81 -8.22 -34.52
N GLU A 92 7.72 -7.58 -35.25
CA GLU A 92 7.97 -6.15 -35.07
C GLU A 92 6.82 -5.37 -35.69
N THR A 93 6.03 -4.75 -34.84
CA THR A 93 4.86 -3.98 -35.26
C THR A 93 4.82 -2.70 -34.44
N ILE A 94 4.55 -1.59 -35.12
CA ILE A 94 4.24 -0.30 -34.51
C ILE A 94 2.71 -0.18 -34.51
N GLY A 95 2.14 0.30 -33.41
CA GLY A 95 0.72 0.55 -33.34
C GLY A 95 0.34 1.35 -32.11
N GLU A 96 -0.95 1.31 -31.78
CA GLU A 96 -1.51 2.08 -30.68
C GLU A 96 -2.24 1.17 -29.69
N ILE A 97 -2.13 1.49 -28.41
CA ILE A 97 -3.01 0.97 -27.37
C ILE A 97 -4.11 2.01 -27.16
N LYS A 98 -5.37 1.60 -27.27
CA LYS A 98 -6.51 2.46 -26.96
C LYS A 98 -6.98 2.20 -25.54
N LEU A 99 -7.02 3.26 -24.73
CA LEU A 99 -7.60 3.26 -23.39
C LEU A 99 -8.92 4.00 -23.43
N THR A 100 -10.00 3.32 -23.01
CA THR A 100 -11.32 3.92 -22.84
C THR A 100 -11.66 3.94 -21.35
N LEU A 101 -11.89 5.13 -20.81
CA LEU A 101 -12.43 5.34 -19.46
C LEU A 101 -13.95 5.34 -19.54
N ILE A 102 -14.59 4.61 -18.63
CA ILE A 102 -16.03 4.36 -18.63
C ILE A 102 -16.59 4.65 -17.24
N ASN A 103 -17.74 5.30 -17.19
CA ASN A 103 -18.43 5.54 -15.92
C ASN A 103 -19.20 4.31 -15.42
N THR A 104 -19.88 4.42 -14.28
CA THR A 104 -20.69 3.34 -13.68
C THR A 104 -21.84 2.86 -14.56
N TRP A 105 -22.29 3.66 -15.52
CA TRP A 105 -23.37 3.34 -16.45
C TRP A 105 -22.87 2.71 -17.76
N GLY A 106 -21.58 2.43 -17.89
CA GLY A 106 -21.03 1.86 -19.12
C GLY A 106 -20.81 2.88 -20.23
N VAL A 107 -20.97 4.19 -19.96
CA VAL A 107 -20.81 5.24 -20.97
C VAL A 107 -19.34 5.69 -21.03
N PRO A 108 -18.72 5.71 -22.23
CA PRO A 108 -17.37 6.24 -22.41
C PRO A 108 -17.28 7.71 -22.00
N VAL A 109 -16.33 7.98 -21.09
CA VAL A 109 -16.03 9.31 -20.56
C VAL A 109 -14.88 9.95 -21.32
N LYS A 110 -13.85 9.16 -21.63
CA LYS A 110 -12.63 9.64 -22.29
C LYS A 110 -11.93 8.50 -22.98
N GLN A 111 -11.40 8.76 -24.18
CA GLN A 111 -10.60 7.81 -24.93
C GLN A 111 -9.20 8.40 -25.18
N ILE A 112 -8.16 7.58 -25.01
CA ILE A 112 -6.76 7.97 -25.23
C ILE A 112 -6.08 6.91 -26.11
N SER A 113 -5.38 7.35 -27.16
CA SER A 113 -4.46 6.51 -27.95
C SER A 113 -3.03 6.67 -27.45
N LEU A 114 -2.33 5.56 -27.23
CA LEU A 114 -0.95 5.51 -26.77
C LEU A 114 -0.08 4.83 -27.83
N ALA A 115 0.85 5.57 -28.44
CA ALA A 115 1.78 5.00 -29.41
C ALA A 115 2.79 4.05 -28.73
N THR A 116 3.10 2.93 -29.39
CA THR A 116 4.02 1.93 -28.87
C THR A 116 4.66 1.09 -29.99
N SER A 117 5.77 0.43 -29.68
CA SER A 117 6.47 -0.46 -30.61
C SER A 117 7.01 -1.70 -29.92
N ASN A 118 6.95 -2.84 -30.63
CA ASN A 118 7.58 -4.09 -30.20
C ASN A 118 8.89 -4.28 -30.98
N ARG A 119 10.02 -4.45 -30.27
CA ARG A 119 11.32 -4.74 -30.90
C ARG A 119 11.65 -6.23 -30.83
N SER A 120 12.18 -6.75 -31.93
CA SER A 120 12.73 -8.10 -32.01
C SER A 120 14.05 -8.18 -31.24
N GLU A 121 14.23 -9.27 -30.50
CA GLU A 121 15.42 -9.57 -29.69
C GLU A 121 16.70 -9.74 -30.54
N LEU A 122 16.59 -9.71 -31.88
CA LEU A 122 17.72 -9.91 -32.81
C LEU A 122 18.79 -8.79 -32.77
N ALA A 123 18.50 -7.62 -32.20
CA ALA A 123 19.50 -6.54 -32.09
C ALA A 123 20.43 -6.66 -30.86
N ASN A 124 20.05 -7.40 -29.82
CA ASN A 124 20.82 -7.48 -28.56
C ASN A 124 21.72 -8.73 -28.44
N SER A 125 21.65 -9.65 -29.41
CA SER A 125 22.53 -10.84 -29.44
C SER A 125 24.03 -10.52 -29.53
N SER A 126 24.40 -9.32 -29.98
CA SER A 126 25.81 -8.89 -30.05
C SER A 126 26.43 -8.58 -28.68
N MET A 127 25.65 -8.24 -27.66
CA MET A 127 26.19 -7.86 -26.34
C MET A 127 26.38 -9.07 -25.42
N SER A 128 25.48 -10.04 -25.46
CA SER A 128 25.62 -11.33 -24.77
C SER A 128 26.80 -12.16 -25.31
N ALA A 129 27.07 -12.08 -26.62
CA ALA A 129 28.24 -12.69 -27.25
C ALA A 129 29.57 -12.02 -26.84
N LEU A 130 29.55 -10.70 -26.57
CA LEU A 130 30.72 -9.96 -26.06
C LEU A 130 31.01 -10.29 -24.60
N ILE A 131 29.98 -10.43 -23.76
CA ILE A 131 30.13 -10.80 -22.34
C ILE A 131 30.59 -12.26 -22.17
N ALA A 132 30.09 -13.18 -23.00
CA ALA A 132 30.52 -14.59 -22.99
C ALA A 132 32.01 -14.76 -23.38
N LYS A 133 32.55 -13.88 -24.23
CA LYS A 133 33.97 -13.87 -24.60
C LYS A 133 34.89 -13.34 -23.51
N GLN A 134 34.37 -12.52 -22.59
CA GLN A 134 35.15 -11.83 -21.56
C GLN A 134 35.21 -12.60 -20.23
N TYR A 135 34.29 -13.53 -19.99
CA TYR A 135 34.21 -14.33 -18.74
C TYR A 135 34.43 -15.83 -18.92
N GLY A 136 34.79 -16.29 -20.12
CA GLY A 136 35.04 -17.69 -20.45
C GLY A 136 36.44 -18.19 -20.09
N SER A 137 36.96 -17.90 -18.89
CA SER A 137 38.18 -18.57 -18.39
C SER A 137 38.32 -18.46 -16.87
N ASP A 138 37.42 -19.08 -16.11
CA ASP A 138 37.77 -19.63 -14.78
C ASP A 138 36.62 -20.47 -14.19
N LYS A 139 36.45 -21.69 -14.69
CA LYS A 139 35.56 -22.70 -14.08
C LYS A 139 36.42 -23.74 -13.35
N SER A 140 37.06 -23.34 -12.26
CA SER A 140 37.64 -24.27 -11.28
C SER A 140 37.80 -23.60 -9.93
N LYS A 141 36.70 -23.48 -9.18
CA LYS A 141 36.59 -23.43 -7.70
C LYS A 141 35.19 -22.98 -7.27
N ARG A 142 34.19 -23.85 -7.42
CA ARG A 142 32.95 -23.71 -6.63
C ARG A 142 33.14 -24.55 -5.37
N LYS A 143 33.81 -23.95 -4.38
CA LYS A 143 33.87 -24.49 -3.02
C LYS A 143 32.52 -24.28 -2.35
N GLN A 144 32.11 -25.28 -1.60
CA GLN A 144 30.84 -25.40 -0.88
C GLN A 144 30.53 -24.15 -0.04
N LEU A 145 29.25 -23.78 -0.08
CA LEU A 145 28.63 -22.74 0.74
C LEU A 145 28.69 -23.19 2.22
N PRO A 146 29.34 -22.45 3.12
CA PRO A 146 29.38 -22.82 4.53
C PRO A 146 28.10 -22.36 5.21
N THR A 147 27.24 -23.32 5.56
CA THR A 147 26.19 -23.19 6.56
C THR A 147 26.82 -23.17 7.95
N SER A 148 27.17 -21.98 8.44
CA SER A 148 27.09 -21.64 9.86
C SER A 148 27.24 -20.14 10.05
N GLU A 149 26.46 -19.60 10.99
CA GLU A 149 26.39 -18.21 11.39
C GLU A 149 27.77 -17.59 11.60
N ASN A 150 28.30 -16.92 10.59
CA ASN A 150 29.43 -16.03 10.78
C ASN A 150 28.88 -14.62 10.96
N PRO A 151 28.77 -14.07 12.19
CA PRO A 151 28.29 -12.70 12.43
C PRO A 151 29.15 -11.62 11.74
N ARG A 152 30.27 -12.00 11.11
CA ARG A 152 31.04 -11.14 10.21
C ARG A 152 30.41 -11.00 8.81
N SER A 153 29.43 -11.83 8.43
CA SER A 153 28.75 -11.72 7.14
C SER A 153 27.70 -10.61 7.13
N SER A 154 26.85 -10.52 8.15
CA SER A 154 25.74 -9.56 8.19
C SER A 154 26.22 -8.10 8.23
N LYS A 155 27.21 -7.80 9.08
CA LYS A 155 27.87 -6.47 9.11
C LYS A 155 28.52 -6.10 7.77
N ARG A 156 29.11 -7.07 7.06
CA ARG A 156 29.74 -6.85 5.75
C ARG A 156 28.69 -6.60 4.67
N LEU A 157 27.62 -7.39 4.66
CA LEU A 157 26.48 -7.22 3.75
C LEU A 157 25.80 -5.86 3.98
N PHE A 158 25.58 -5.47 5.25
CA PHE A 158 25.04 -4.16 5.59
C PHE A 158 25.98 -3.01 5.16
N ALA A 159 27.29 -3.13 5.40
CA ALA A 159 28.25 -2.13 4.94
C ALA A 159 28.29 -2.00 3.41
N ALA A 160 28.19 -3.10 2.67
CA ALA A 160 28.09 -3.09 1.21
C ALA A 160 26.77 -2.46 0.75
N TYR A 161 25.66 -2.72 1.45
CA TYR A 161 24.39 -2.06 1.18
C TYR A 161 24.47 -0.54 1.32
N LEU A 162 25.09 -0.03 2.40
CA LEU A 162 25.31 1.41 2.58
C LEU A 162 26.18 2.05 1.49
N GLN A 163 27.01 1.25 0.80
CA GLN A 163 27.81 1.66 -0.36
C GLN A 163 27.03 1.62 -1.68
N GLY A 164 25.72 1.39 -1.64
CA GLY A 164 24.84 1.36 -2.81
C GLY A 164 24.64 -0.03 -3.43
N ASN A 165 25.18 -1.10 -2.81
CA ASN A 165 24.92 -2.46 -3.28
C ASN A 165 23.58 -2.99 -2.74
N ALA A 166 22.49 -2.74 -3.47
CA ALA A 166 21.16 -3.19 -3.08
C ALA A 166 21.05 -4.71 -2.88
N GLU A 167 21.76 -5.52 -3.67
CA GLU A 167 21.74 -6.98 -3.56
C GLU A 167 22.35 -7.45 -2.23
N ALA A 168 23.35 -6.77 -1.70
CA ALA A 168 23.86 -7.06 -0.37
C ALA A 168 22.82 -6.80 0.74
N GLY A 169 21.95 -5.79 0.56
CA GLY A 169 20.84 -5.50 1.45
C GLY A 169 19.74 -6.57 1.36
N ILE A 170 19.48 -7.08 0.15
CA ILE A 170 18.55 -8.20 -0.08
C ILE A 170 19.08 -9.48 0.56
N ASP A 171 20.34 -9.82 0.30
CA ASP A 171 21.01 -10.98 0.89
C ASP A 171 21.00 -10.93 2.42
N LEU A 172 21.13 -9.74 3.00
CA LEU A 172 21.09 -9.54 4.45
C LEU A 172 19.76 -9.97 5.09
N VAL A 173 18.62 -9.67 4.44
CA VAL A 173 17.30 -10.09 4.96
C VAL A 173 16.90 -11.49 4.52
N LEU A 174 17.26 -11.93 3.30
CA LEU A 174 16.88 -13.25 2.79
C LEU A 174 17.69 -14.39 3.41
N ASN A 175 18.94 -14.16 3.79
CA ASN A 175 19.77 -15.19 4.41
C ASN A 175 19.67 -15.21 5.95
N ASP A 176 18.94 -14.27 6.56
CA ASP A 176 18.73 -14.25 8.01
C ASP A 176 17.48 -15.07 8.39
N GLN A 177 17.71 -16.31 8.81
CA GLN A 177 16.65 -17.23 9.26
C GLN A 177 15.85 -16.67 10.42
N LYS A 178 16.47 -15.91 11.34
CA LYS A 178 15.79 -15.30 12.46
C LYS A 178 14.81 -14.23 11.97
N PHE A 179 15.24 -13.38 11.03
CA PHE A 179 14.36 -12.41 10.39
C PHE A 179 13.17 -13.09 9.68
N HIS A 180 13.42 -14.15 8.91
CA HIS A 180 12.35 -14.95 8.29
C HIS A 180 11.32 -15.47 9.30
N ASN A 181 11.79 -16.05 10.41
CA ASN A 181 10.91 -16.56 11.46
C ASN A 181 10.11 -15.44 12.13
N GLU A 182 10.70 -14.25 12.31
CA GLU A 182 9.99 -13.08 12.82
C GLU A 182 8.88 -12.61 11.86
N ILE A 183 9.12 -12.57 10.55
CA ILE A 183 8.08 -12.20 9.57
C ILE A 183 6.95 -13.24 9.52
N ARG A 184 7.27 -14.54 9.56
CA ARG A 184 6.26 -15.61 9.65
C ARG A 184 5.42 -15.50 10.91
N GLU A 185 6.03 -15.18 12.05
CA GLU A 185 5.31 -15.00 13.31
C GLU A 185 4.39 -13.76 13.26
N ILE A 186 4.82 -12.67 12.60
CA ILE A 186 3.95 -11.51 12.36
C ILE A 186 2.76 -11.91 11.48
N ALA A 187 2.99 -12.65 10.39
CA ALA A 187 1.94 -13.14 9.51
C ALA A 187 0.95 -14.03 10.29
N ARG A 188 1.45 -15.03 11.02
CA ARG A 188 0.63 -15.92 11.86
C ARG A 188 -0.27 -15.18 12.84
N ARG A 189 0.19 -14.07 13.42
CA ARG A 189 -0.62 -13.23 14.32
C ARG A 189 -1.65 -12.37 13.62
N GLN A 190 -1.43 -12.04 12.35
CA GLN A 190 -2.30 -11.15 11.56
C GLN A 190 -3.37 -11.94 10.78
N PHE A 191 -3.08 -13.18 10.40
CA PHE A 191 -3.93 -14.00 9.55
C PHE A 191 -4.51 -15.20 10.32
N SER A 192 -5.82 -15.38 10.23
CA SER A 192 -6.52 -16.60 10.65
C SER A 192 -6.21 -17.77 9.69
N PHE A 193 -6.58 -19.01 10.07
CA PHE A 193 -6.24 -20.26 9.37
C PHE A 193 -6.63 -20.34 7.88
N ASN A 194 -7.50 -19.45 7.38
CA ASN A 194 -8.03 -19.52 6.01
C ASN A 194 -7.23 -18.77 4.94
N ILE A 195 -6.21 -17.98 5.32
CA ILE A 195 -5.35 -17.28 4.34
C ILE A 195 -4.02 -18.02 4.26
N ASP A 196 -3.54 -18.29 3.04
CA ASP A 196 -2.21 -18.89 2.83
C ASP A 196 -1.13 -17.96 3.39
N GLN A 197 -0.62 -18.36 4.56
CA GLN A 197 0.37 -17.59 5.30
C GLN A 197 1.70 -17.50 4.54
N GLU A 198 2.04 -18.52 3.74
CA GLU A 198 3.31 -18.53 3.01
C GLU A 198 3.24 -17.58 1.81
N ASP A 199 2.10 -17.51 1.11
CA ASP A 199 1.86 -16.51 0.07
C ASP A 199 1.94 -15.08 0.61
N ALA A 200 1.34 -14.82 1.78
CA ALA A 200 1.38 -13.52 2.43
C ALA A 200 2.83 -13.12 2.79
N VAL A 201 3.59 -14.06 3.34
CA VAL A 201 5.01 -13.87 3.68
C VAL A 201 5.83 -13.61 2.43
N GLN A 202 5.62 -14.36 1.36
CA GLN A 202 6.32 -14.17 0.08
C GLN A 202 5.99 -12.80 -0.52
N ALA A 203 4.72 -12.38 -0.51
CA ALA A 203 4.32 -11.05 -0.95
C ALA A 203 5.01 -9.94 -0.12
N ALA A 204 5.14 -10.13 1.20
CA ALA A 204 5.84 -9.20 2.07
C ALA A 204 7.34 -9.09 1.75
N PHE A 205 8.01 -10.22 1.49
CA PHE A 205 9.40 -10.22 1.05
C PHE A 205 9.61 -9.54 -0.30
N MET A 206 8.72 -9.77 -1.27
CA MET A 206 8.78 -9.11 -2.58
C MET A 206 8.70 -7.59 -2.46
N ARG A 207 7.80 -7.08 -1.60
CA ARG A 207 7.70 -5.63 -1.32
C ARG A 207 8.91 -5.07 -0.58
N LEU A 208 9.49 -5.84 0.34
CA LEU A 208 10.71 -5.47 1.03
C LEU A 208 11.90 -5.38 0.07
N ILE A 209 12.07 -6.36 -0.81
CA ILE A 209 13.11 -6.37 -1.86
C ILE A 209 12.97 -5.13 -2.76
N GLU A 210 11.75 -4.83 -3.21
CA GLU A 210 11.48 -3.63 -4.01
C GLU A 210 11.84 -2.34 -3.24
N ALA A 211 11.53 -2.27 -1.94
CA ALA A 211 11.88 -1.13 -1.12
C ALA A 211 13.40 -0.96 -0.93
N ILE A 212 14.15 -2.06 -0.76
CA ILE A 212 15.61 -2.07 -0.67
C ILE A 212 16.23 -1.59 -1.98
N ARG A 213 15.75 -2.09 -3.14
CA ARG A 213 16.25 -1.67 -4.47
C ARG A 213 16.04 -0.20 -4.77
N ARG A 214 14.97 0.39 -4.24
CA ARG A 214 14.68 1.83 -4.35
C ARG A 214 15.42 2.70 -3.32
N ASP A 215 16.30 2.09 -2.54
CA ASP A 215 17.08 2.75 -1.49
C ASP A 215 16.22 3.55 -0.49
N ARG A 216 15.02 3.04 -0.17
CA ARG A 216 14.05 3.70 0.72
C ARG A 216 14.40 3.59 2.21
N PHE A 217 15.53 2.98 2.54
CA PHE A 217 16.03 2.95 3.90
C PHE A 217 16.75 4.26 4.20
N ILE A 218 16.02 5.18 4.84
CA ILE A 218 16.58 6.42 5.38
C ILE A 218 16.38 6.38 6.91
N PRO A 219 17.26 5.68 7.65
CA PRO A 219 17.20 5.69 9.09
C PRO A 219 17.42 7.12 9.58
N ASP A 220 16.53 7.53 10.48
CA ASP A 220 16.68 8.76 11.25
C ASP A 220 16.74 10.06 10.45
N PHE A 221 16.25 10.15 9.20
CA PHE A 221 16.06 11.49 8.57
C PHE A 221 15.29 12.42 9.50
N PHE A 222 14.25 11.90 10.15
CA PHE A 222 13.45 12.64 11.12
C PHE A 222 14.17 12.93 12.44
N SER A 223 15.01 12.03 12.96
CA SER A 223 15.75 12.30 14.20
C SER A 223 16.93 13.22 13.97
N TRP A 224 17.61 13.11 12.82
CA TRP A 224 18.71 13.97 12.38
C TRP A 224 18.22 15.37 12.06
N CYS A 225 17.12 15.51 11.30
CA CYS A 225 16.49 16.82 11.08
C CYS A 225 16.04 17.47 12.40
N LEU A 226 15.67 16.70 13.43
CA LEU A 226 15.25 17.27 14.72
C LEU A 226 16.43 17.56 15.68
N SER A 227 17.54 16.82 15.60
CA SER A 227 18.69 17.01 16.51
C SER A 227 19.78 17.94 15.99
N ASP A 228 20.06 17.95 14.67
CA ASP A 228 21.15 18.75 14.07
C ASP A 228 20.70 20.13 13.59
N LEU A 229 19.43 20.33 13.21
CA LEU A 229 18.91 21.69 13.00
C LEU A 229 18.81 22.50 14.31
N GLY A 230 18.91 21.83 15.47
CA GLY A 230 19.07 22.44 16.79
C GLY A 230 20.54 22.70 17.21
N CYS A 231 21.53 22.17 16.48
CA CYS A 231 22.94 22.26 16.85
C CYS A 231 23.76 22.96 15.76
N LYS A 232 24.05 24.25 15.99
CA LYS A 232 25.12 25.07 15.39
C LYS A 232 25.61 24.59 14.01
N VAL A 233 24.94 25.04 12.95
CA VAL A 233 25.57 25.18 11.64
C VAL A 233 26.82 26.05 11.82
N HIS A 234 28.01 25.43 11.76
CA HIS A 234 29.27 26.16 11.67
C HIS A 234 29.21 27.07 10.44
N LYS A 235 29.34 28.37 10.68
CA LYS A 235 29.15 29.50 9.76
C LYS A 235 30.05 29.52 8.51
N GLU A 236 30.85 28.49 8.25
CA GLU A 236 31.97 28.58 7.28
C GLU A 236 31.80 27.76 5.99
N ALA A 237 30.76 26.92 5.85
CA ALA A 237 30.63 26.05 4.67
C ALA A 237 29.59 26.49 3.61
N LEU A 238 28.90 27.63 3.79
CA LEU A 238 27.92 28.16 2.85
C LEU A 238 28.25 29.61 2.46
N LEU A 239 29.44 29.80 1.90
CA LEU A 239 29.78 30.97 1.11
C LEU A 239 29.45 30.68 -0.36
N VAL A 240 28.17 30.72 -0.70
CA VAL A 240 27.72 31.00 -2.07
C VAL A 240 26.78 32.20 -1.98
N ASN A 241 27.29 33.34 -2.45
CA ASN A 241 26.66 34.64 -2.68
C ASN A 241 25.15 34.72 -2.43
N VAL A 242 24.74 34.92 -1.17
CA VAL A 242 23.48 35.60 -0.84
C VAL A 242 23.79 36.60 0.26
N THR A 243 24.19 37.81 -0.14
CA THR A 243 24.36 38.93 0.77
C THR A 243 22.97 39.41 1.20
N ASN A 244 22.66 39.28 2.49
CA ASN A 244 21.41 39.62 3.19
C ASN A 244 20.38 38.48 3.34
N ILE A 245 20.58 37.66 4.37
CA ILE A 245 19.51 36.85 4.95
C ILE A 245 19.22 37.40 6.35
N PRO A 246 17.99 37.86 6.65
CA PRO A 246 17.63 38.32 7.99
C PRO A 246 17.61 37.16 8.99
N THR A 247 18.00 37.44 10.24
CA THR A 247 18.27 36.43 11.29
C THR A 247 17.05 35.68 11.83
N ASN A 248 15.83 35.95 11.32
CA ASN A 248 14.57 35.49 11.90
C ASN A 248 13.65 34.83 10.85
N LEU A 249 14.09 33.71 10.27
CA LEU A 249 13.32 32.91 9.30
C LEU A 249 12.86 31.59 9.92
N SER A 250 11.58 31.25 9.75
CA SER A 250 11.07 29.89 9.96
C SER A 250 11.06 29.15 8.63
N ILE A 251 11.65 27.95 8.63
CA ILE A 251 11.73 27.08 7.45
C ILE A 251 10.61 26.07 7.54
N LEU A 252 9.68 26.13 6.59
CA LEU A 252 8.68 25.09 6.34
C LEU A 252 9.16 24.28 5.14
N TRP A 253 9.09 22.95 5.24
CA TRP A 253 9.42 22.06 4.14
C TRP A 253 8.28 21.09 3.88
N GLU A 254 8.11 20.76 2.60
CA GLU A 254 7.15 19.78 2.12
C GLU A 254 7.88 18.81 1.20
N LEU A 255 7.68 17.52 1.44
CA LEU A 255 8.31 16.45 0.68
C LEU A 255 7.33 16.02 -0.40
N ASP A 256 7.72 16.15 -1.67
CA ASP A 256 6.93 15.60 -2.78
C ASP A 256 7.34 14.13 -2.99
N PRO A 257 6.49 13.16 -2.58
CA PRO A 257 6.82 11.75 -2.68
C PRO A 257 6.90 11.23 -4.12
N LEU A 258 6.44 12.01 -5.12
CA LEU A 258 6.46 11.60 -6.52
C LEU A 258 7.71 12.06 -7.27
N GLN A 259 8.33 13.17 -6.84
CA GLN A 259 9.48 13.77 -7.54
C GLN A 259 10.82 13.64 -6.81
N ASN A 260 10.84 13.06 -5.61
CA ASN A 260 12.06 12.88 -4.81
C ASN A 260 12.82 14.21 -4.59
N SER A 261 12.08 15.31 -4.48
CA SER A 261 12.59 16.67 -4.27
C SER A 261 12.08 17.22 -2.94
N VAL A 262 12.90 18.03 -2.27
CA VAL A 262 12.53 18.71 -1.03
C VAL A 262 12.42 20.19 -1.33
N TYR A 263 11.24 20.76 -1.08
CA TYR A 263 11.00 22.19 -1.23
C TYR A 263 11.21 22.89 0.11
N PHE A 264 12.00 23.96 0.10
CA PHE A 264 12.17 24.82 1.28
C PHE A 264 11.40 26.11 1.07
N CYS A 265 10.39 26.34 1.90
CA CYS A 265 9.68 27.61 2.00
C CYS A 265 10.24 28.43 3.16
N PHE A 266 10.69 29.64 2.86
CA PHE A 266 11.15 30.61 3.84
C PHE A 266 9.98 31.57 4.13
N ARG A 267 9.45 31.57 5.36
CA ARG A 267 8.47 32.58 5.79
C ARG A 267 9.14 33.66 6.63
N PRO A 268 9.04 34.95 6.27
CA PRO A 268 9.31 36.02 7.21
C PRO A 268 8.22 36.02 8.28
N LEU A 269 8.58 36.28 9.54
CA LEU A 269 7.62 36.59 10.60
C LEU A 269 7.05 37.99 10.36
N GLY A 270 6.02 38.09 9.53
CA GLY A 270 5.25 39.31 9.20
C GLY A 270 4.33 39.11 7.97
N ASP A 271 3.27 39.93 7.84
CA ASP A 271 2.08 39.74 6.97
C ASP A 271 2.29 39.78 5.44
N ILE A 272 3.50 39.53 4.93
CA ILE A 272 3.76 39.49 3.49
C ILE A 272 4.45 38.17 3.13
N ALA A 273 3.71 37.29 2.44
CA ALA A 273 4.26 36.09 1.84
C ALA A 273 5.01 36.45 0.54
N VAL A 274 6.32 36.24 0.52
CA VAL A 274 7.12 36.24 -0.72
C VAL A 274 7.56 34.81 -0.98
N SER A 275 7.10 34.22 -2.08
CA SER A 275 7.55 32.89 -2.53
C SER A 275 8.79 33.08 -3.41
N ILE A 276 9.92 32.54 -2.99
CA ILE A 276 11.14 32.48 -3.80
C ILE A 276 11.37 31.02 -4.17
N ALA A 277 11.19 30.67 -5.44
CA ALA A 277 11.58 29.37 -5.97
C ALA A 277 13.09 29.38 -6.23
N ALA A 278 13.84 28.58 -5.46
CA ALA A 278 15.26 28.34 -5.73
C ALA A 278 15.43 27.10 -6.66
N PRO A 279 16.45 27.09 -7.56
CA PRO A 279 16.63 25.99 -8.49
C PRO A 279 17.08 24.70 -7.81
N VAL A 280 16.50 23.59 -8.29
CA VAL A 280 16.86 22.21 -7.94
C VAL A 280 18.33 21.97 -8.30
N PHE A 281 19.18 21.68 -7.31
CA PHE A 281 20.57 21.26 -7.57
C PHE A 281 20.60 19.81 -8.07
N GLN A 282 20.92 19.59 -9.34
CA GLN A 282 21.34 18.27 -9.84
C GLN A 282 22.78 18.01 -9.39
N LEU A 283 22.97 17.11 -8.43
CA LEU A 283 24.30 16.63 -8.05
C LEU A 283 24.72 15.49 -8.98
N TYR A 284 25.80 15.70 -9.74
CA TYR A 284 26.36 14.68 -10.62
C TYR A 284 27.16 13.61 -9.85
N PRO A 285 27.25 12.37 -10.34
CA PRO A 285 28.10 11.33 -9.77
C PRO A 285 29.56 11.80 -9.66
N GLY A 286 30.16 11.71 -8.47
CA GLY A 286 31.54 12.13 -8.20
C GLY A 286 31.68 13.48 -7.49
N HIS A 287 30.57 14.18 -7.20
CA HIS A 287 30.63 15.44 -6.47
C HIS A 287 31.18 15.24 -5.03
N PRO A 288 32.10 16.08 -4.53
CA PRO A 288 32.68 15.95 -3.19
C PRO A 288 31.62 15.95 -2.06
N MET A 289 30.52 16.68 -2.26
CA MET A 289 29.39 16.71 -1.34
C MET A 289 28.61 15.39 -1.32
N LEU A 290 28.53 14.65 -2.44
CA LEU A 290 27.97 13.29 -2.45
C LEU A 290 28.89 12.33 -1.67
N ASN A 291 30.21 12.43 -1.82
CA ASN A 291 31.16 11.62 -1.04
C ASN A 291 31.14 11.95 0.46
N ALA A 292 30.94 13.23 0.82
CA ALA A 292 30.72 13.66 2.20
C ALA A 292 29.39 13.11 2.75
N VAL A 293 28.30 13.17 1.98
CA VAL A 293 27.01 12.57 2.33
C VAL A 293 27.12 11.05 2.47
N PHE A 294 27.84 10.34 1.59
CA PHE A 294 28.11 8.90 1.71
C PHE A 294 29.01 8.55 2.91
N SER A 295 29.94 9.43 3.28
CA SER A 295 30.78 9.26 4.47
C SER A 295 29.97 9.47 5.75
N LEU A 296 29.12 10.51 5.80
CA LEU A 296 28.13 10.73 6.87
C LEU A 296 27.12 9.58 6.96
N ARG A 297 26.77 8.96 5.81
CA ARG A 297 25.91 7.77 5.73
C ARG A 297 26.42 6.59 6.57
N LYS A 298 27.73 6.50 6.77
CA LYS A 298 28.36 5.40 7.51
C LYS A 298 28.35 5.62 9.02
N GLU A 299 28.33 6.87 9.48
CA GLU A 299 28.38 7.24 10.90
C GLU A 299 27.00 7.40 11.55
N TYR A 300 25.99 7.87 10.80
CA TYR A 300 24.69 8.28 11.38
C TYR A 300 23.55 7.28 11.20
N PHE A 301 23.71 6.28 10.34
CA PHE A 301 22.67 5.29 10.12
C PHE A 301 22.75 4.35 11.32
N GLY A 302 21.70 4.27 12.15
CA GLY A 302 21.69 3.55 13.44
C GLY A 302 21.84 2.02 13.40
N GLY A 303 22.68 1.55 12.49
CA GLY A 303 23.23 0.23 12.37
C GLY A 303 22.30 -0.74 11.67
N GLU A 304 22.85 -1.92 11.47
CA GLU A 304 22.17 -3.14 11.04
C GLU A 304 20.86 -3.38 11.83
N LYS A 305 20.85 -3.06 13.13
CA LYS A 305 19.65 -3.21 13.97
C LYS A 305 18.48 -2.31 13.51
N LYS A 306 18.73 -1.05 13.15
CA LYS A 306 17.67 -0.16 12.63
C LYS A 306 17.23 -0.59 11.24
N PHE A 307 18.13 -1.14 10.43
CA PHE A 307 17.77 -1.74 9.14
C PHE A 307 16.77 -2.88 9.32
N TYR A 308 17.04 -3.85 10.21
CA TYR A 308 16.08 -4.93 10.48
C TYR A 308 14.75 -4.42 11.05
N GLN A 309 14.74 -3.37 11.87
CA GLN A 309 13.50 -2.76 12.36
C GLN A 309 12.68 -2.12 11.24
N TRP A 310 13.32 -1.37 10.34
CA TRP A 310 12.68 -0.82 9.16
C TRP A 310 12.16 -1.92 8.24
N SER A 311 12.96 -2.95 7.97
CA SER A 311 12.57 -4.09 7.14
C SER A 311 11.33 -4.81 7.69
N LYS A 312 11.25 -4.98 9.02
CA LYS A 312 10.05 -5.50 9.70
C LYS A 312 8.82 -4.63 9.49
N LEU A 313 8.99 -3.31 9.54
CA LEU A 313 7.89 -2.38 9.35
C LEU A 313 7.35 -2.45 7.92
N VAL A 314 8.24 -2.45 6.92
CA VAL A 314 7.86 -2.62 5.50
C VAL A 314 7.13 -3.94 5.28
N ALA A 315 7.67 -5.05 5.79
CA ALA A 315 7.04 -6.36 5.69
C ALA A 315 5.66 -6.38 6.37
N ARG A 316 5.51 -5.79 7.56
CA ARG A 316 4.23 -5.70 8.26
C ARG A 316 3.17 -4.95 7.45
N PHE A 317 3.50 -3.82 6.84
CA PHE A 317 2.56 -3.09 5.99
C PHE A 317 2.18 -3.88 4.74
N ALA A 318 3.15 -4.58 4.13
CA ALA A 318 2.87 -5.45 2.99
C ALA A 318 1.93 -6.61 3.35
N LEU A 319 2.06 -7.20 4.55
CA LEU A 319 1.11 -8.20 5.07
C LEU A 319 -0.29 -7.59 5.25
N MET A 320 -0.40 -6.39 5.83
CA MET A 320 -1.70 -5.72 5.98
C MET A 320 -2.38 -5.44 4.62
N ASP A 321 -1.61 -5.03 3.62
CA ASP A 321 -2.14 -4.78 2.28
C ASP A 321 -2.54 -6.08 1.57
N PHE A 322 -1.80 -7.17 1.77
CA PHE A 322 -2.18 -8.49 1.30
C PHE A 322 -3.51 -8.94 1.91
N ALA A 323 -3.67 -8.80 3.24
CA ALA A 323 -4.92 -9.11 3.94
C ALA A 323 -6.12 -8.34 3.40
N ARG A 324 -5.93 -7.04 3.11
CA ARG A 324 -6.98 -6.19 2.54
C ARG A 324 -7.35 -6.65 1.13
N GLN A 325 -6.38 -7.07 0.32
CA GLN A 325 -6.62 -7.54 -1.04
C GLN A 325 -7.36 -8.88 -1.04
N THR A 326 -6.93 -9.84 -0.24
CA THR A 326 -7.60 -11.15 -0.14
C THR A 326 -9.01 -11.02 0.40
N TRP A 327 -9.23 -10.16 1.41
CA TRP A 327 -10.57 -9.89 1.92
C TRP A 327 -11.51 -9.26 0.89
N ARG A 328 -11.01 -8.35 0.05
CA ARG A 328 -11.80 -7.79 -1.06
C ARG A 328 -12.14 -8.86 -2.10
N GLN A 329 -11.17 -9.70 -2.44
CA GLN A 329 -11.36 -10.80 -3.40
C GLN A 329 -12.36 -11.84 -2.89
N SER A 330 -12.27 -12.25 -1.62
CA SER A 330 -13.21 -13.22 -1.06
C SER A 330 -14.65 -12.68 -1.04
N LYS A 331 -14.82 -11.40 -0.75
CA LYS A 331 -16.14 -10.74 -0.79
C LYS A 331 -16.72 -10.69 -2.21
N MET A 332 -15.88 -10.59 -3.24
CA MET A 332 -16.34 -10.63 -4.64
C MET A 332 -16.66 -12.05 -5.11
N ILE A 333 -15.82 -13.04 -4.78
CA ILE A 333 -16.04 -14.44 -5.18
C ILE A 333 -17.35 -14.98 -4.57
N SER A 334 -17.73 -14.54 -3.38
CA SER A 334 -19.01 -14.90 -2.75
C SER A 334 -20.26 -14.43 -3.53
N VAL A 335 -20.14 -13.46 -4.44
CA VAL A 335 -21.26 -12.97 -5.26
C VAL A 335 -21.40 -13.77 -6.56
N ASP A 336 -20.30 -14.34 -7.06
CA ASP A 336 -20.26 -15.12 -8.31
C ASP A 336 -20.31 -16.66 -8.11
N SER A 337 -20.22 -17.15 -6.87
CA SER A 337 -20.18 -18.59 -6.55
C SER A 337 -21.50 -19.34 -6.84
N HIS A 338 -22.57 -18.67 -7.27
CA HIS A 338 -23.83 -19.33 -7.67
C HIS A 338 -23.83 -19.95 -9.08
N ARG A 339 -22.69 -20.01 -9.80
CA ARG A 339 -22.74 -20.43 -11.22
C ARG A 339 -21.74 -21.47 -11.74
N ILE A 340 -20.81 -21.99 -10.93
CA ILE A 340 -19.87 -23.01 -11.43
C ILE A 340 -19.62 -24.11 -10.40
N GLY A 341 -20.30 -25.24 -10.59
CA GLY A 341 -19.79 -26.58 -10.25
C GLY A 341 -19.82 -27.01 -8.78
N GLU A 342 -21.01 -27.30 -8.26
CA GLU A 342 -21.18 -28.31 -7.21
C GLU A 342 -20.83 -29.69 -7.80
N ASP A 343 -19.64 -30.24 -7.56
CA ASP A 343 -19.49 -31.72 -7.58
C ASP A 343 -18.18 -32.31 -7.03
N LEU A 344 -17.15 -31.54 -6.66
CA LEU A 344 -15.85 -32.16 -6.32
C LEU A 344 -15.09 -31.62 -5.10
N LEU A 345 -15.72 -30.88 -4.19
CA LEU A 345 -15.13 -30.58 -2.89
C LEU A 345 -15.91 -31.31 -1.78
N ALA A 346 -15.20 -32.13 -0.99
CA ALA A 346 -15.76 -32.73 0.21
C ALA A 346 -16.41 -31.63 1.06
N PRO A 347 -17.65 -31.84 1.57
CA PRO A 347 -18.41 -30.79 2.23
C PRO A 347 -17.59 -30.29 3.42
N THR A 348 -17.07 -29.08 3.30
CA THR A 348 -16.67 -28.31 4.47
C THR A 348 -17.99 -28.04 5.16
N VAL A 349 -18.27 -28.75 6.25
CA VAL A 349 -19.49 -28.52 7.02
C VAL A 349 -19.32 -27.14 7.64
N GLU A 350 -19.77 -26.12 6.91
CA GLU A 350 -19.96 -24.79 7.48
C GLU A 350 -21.01 -24.95 8.56
N VAL A 351 -20.56 -25.01 9.81
CA VAL A 351 -21.46 -25.02 10.96
C VAL A 351 -22.10 -23.65 11.01
N GLU A 352 -23.27 -23.52 10.41
CA GLU A 352 -24.03 -22.29 10.47
C GLU A 352 -24.56 -22.12 11.90
N TYR A 353 -23.94 -21.23 12.66
CA TYR A 353 -24.44 -20.85 13.98
C TYR A 353 -25.74 -20.07 13.82
N LYS A 354 -26.76 -20.51 14.53
CA LYS A 354 -28.03 -19.81 14.63
C LYS A 354 -27.89 -18.67 15.63
N MET A 355 -28.73 -17.66 15.49
CA MET A 355 -28.78 -16.54 16.43
C MET A 355 -28.97 -17.01 17.88
N ASP A 356 -29.72 -18.10 18.07
CA ASP A 356 -29.96 -18.72 19.37
C ASP A 356 -28.66 -19.24 20.02
N ASP A 357 -27.70 -19.75 19.24
CA ASP A 357 -26.41 -20.23 19.75
C ASP A 357 -25.57 -19.07 20.30
N ILE A 358 -25.61 -17.93 19.61
CA ILE A 358 -24.93 -16.70 20.05
C ILE A 358 -25.59 -16.15 21.32
N ILE A 359 -26.92 -16.12 21.38
CA ILE A 359 -27.67 -15.69 22.57
C ILE A 359 -27.39 -16.63 23.76
N ALA A 360 -27.34 -17.94 23.53
CA ALA A 360 -27.01 -18.93 24.55
C ALA A 360 -25.58 -18.73 25.08
N ALA A 361 -24.60 -18.51 24.18
CA ALA A 361 -23.23 -18.21 24.56
C ALA A 361 -23.13 -16.93 25.40
N ILE A 362 -23.82 -15.85 25.00
CA ILE A 362 -23.85 -14.59 25.76
C ILE A 362 -24.45 -14.78 27.14
N THR A 363 -25.55 -15.54 27.24
CA THR A 363 -26.20 -15.85 28.52
C THR A 363 -25.25 -16.60 29.46
N LEU A 364 -24.49 -17.57 28.91
CA LEU A 364 -23.51 -18.30 29.70
C LEU A 364 -22.34 -17.41 30.17
N ILE A 365 -21.83 -16.55 29.27
CA ILE A 365 -20.76 -15.59 29.58
C ILE A 365 -21.23 -14.58 30.64
N ASP A 366 -22.47 -14.09 30.55
CA ASP A 366 -23.02 -13.15 31.53
C ASP A 366 -23.12 -13.78 32.92
N ARG A 367 -23.55 -15.04 33.02
CA ARG A 367 -23.57 -15.80 34.28
C ARG A 367 -22.19 -15.96 34.90
N GLN A 368 -21.13 -16.08 34.09
CA GLN A 368 -19.76 -16.14 34.59
C GLN A 368 -19.22 -14.78 35.04
N TYR A 369 -19.74 -13.68 34.48
CA TYR A 369 -19.28 -12.32 34.77
C TYR A 369 -20.47 -11.36 35.03
N PRO A 370 -21.30 -11.62 36.06
CA PRO A 370 -22.58 -10.91 36.24
C PRO A 370 -22.40 -9.39 36.45
N GLN A 371 -21.27 -8.97 37.03
CA GLN A 371 -20.90 -7.56 37.21
C GLN A 371 -20.69 -6.81 35.88
N LYS A 372 -20.40 -7.53 34.79
CA LYS A 372 -20.16 -6.94 33.48
C LYS A 372 -21.45 -6.68 32.70
N LYS A 373 -22.56 -7.36 33.02
CA LYS A 373 -23.88 -7.17 32.40
C LYS A 373 -23.82 -7.25 30.87
N TYR A 374 -23.08 -8.23 30.35
CA TYR A 374 -22.94 -8.49 28.92
C TYR A 374 -24.27 -8.77 28.22
N GLU A 375 -25.20 -9.45 28.90
CA GLU A 375 -26.53 -9.71 28.35
C GLU A 375 -27.28 -8.40 28.08
N MET A 376 -27.29 -7.48 29.06
CA MET A 376 -27.92 -6.16 28.90
C MET A 376 -27.25 -5.32 27.80
N ILE A 377 -25.92 -5.40 27.67
CA ILE A 377 -25.18 -4.74 26.59
C ILE A 377 -25.63 -5.29 25.23
N CYS A 378 -25.72 -6.62 25.08
CA CYS A 378 -26.13 -7.23 23.81
C CYS A 378 -27.59 -6.92 23.48
N GLN A 379 -28.50 -7.03 24.44
CA GLN A 379 -29.92 -6.70 24.26
C GLN A 379 -30.09 -5.24 23.84
N GLY A 380 -29.38 -4.30 24.49
CA GLY A 380 -29.39 -2.89 24.10
C GLY A 380 -28.93 -2.67 22.66
N LEU A 381 -27.89 -3.36 22.23
CA LEU A 381 -27.38 -3.27 20.84
C LEU A 381 -28.35 -3.88 19.83
N LEU A 382 -28.97 -5.02 20.15
CA LEU A 382 -30.01 -5.65 19.32
C LEU A 382 -31.26 -4.76 19.17
N GLN A 383 -31.57 -3.97 20.20
CA GLN A 383 -32.64 -2.97 20.16
C GLN A 383 -32.23 -1.67 19.44
N GLY A 384 -31.00 -1.57 18.92
CA GLY A 384 -30.50 -0.36 18.27
C GLY A 384 -30.22 0.80 19.23
N LYS A 385 -30.08 0.55 20.53
CA LYS A 385 -29.71 1.60 21.48
C LYS A 385 -28.27 2.05 21.22
N LEU A 386 -28.08 3.37 21.24
CA LEU A 386 -26.74 3.95 21.19
C LEU A 386 -25.92 3.56 22.42
N GLN A 387 -24.60 3.44 22.25
CA GLN A 387 -23.66 3.09 23.31
C GLN A 387 -23.77 4.02 24.53
N ARG A 388 -23.99 5.32 24.31
CA ARG A 388 -24.24 6.32 25.37
C ARG A 388 -25.47 6.02 26.23
N THR A 389 -26.52 5.49 25.61
CA THR A 389 -27.77 5.13 26.29
C THR A 389 -27.54 3.89 27.15
N ILE A 390 -26.89 2.87 26.59
CA ILE A 390 -26.52 1.65 27.32
C ILE A 390 -25.59 1.99 28.50
N ALA A 391 -24.60 2.86 28.29
CA ALA A 391 -23.69 3.33 29.34
C ALA A 391 -24.45 3.98 30.50
N ARG A 392 -25.41 4.86 30.19
CA ARG A 392 -26.28 5.52 31.16
C ARG A 392 -27.15 4.52 31.93
N GLU A 393 -27.80 3.58 31.25
CA GLU A 393 -28.64 2.55 31.87
C GLU A 393 -27.85 1.63 32.81
N LEU A 394 -26.59 1.36 32.49
CA LEU A 394 -25.71 0.52 33.28
C LEU A 394 -24.92 1.27 34.36
N GLY A 395 -25.00 2.60 34.40
CA GLY A 395 -24.27 3.44 35.35
C GLY A 395 -22.74 3.39 35.16
N VAL A 396 -22.26 3.25 33.92
CA VAL A 396 -20.83 3.17 33.59
C VAL A 396 -20.47 4.16 32.46
N SER A 397 -19.18 4.37 32.21
CA SER A 397 -18.74 5.22 31.11
C SER A 397 -18.92 4.55 29.74
N GLU A 398 -19.05 5.35 28.68
CA GLU A 398 -19.09 4.84 27.30
C GLU A 398 -17.82 4.05 26.93
N SER A 399 -16.66 4.48 27.45
CA SER A 399 -15.39 3.78 27.25
C SER A 399 -15.36 2.40 27.91
N GLU A 400 -16.00 2.24 29.07
CA GLU A 400 -16.14 0.94 29.74
C GLU A 400 -17.08 0.01 28.94
N ILE A 401 -18.16 0.55 28.35
CA ILE A 401 -19.00 -0.23 27.42
C ILE A 401 -18.19 -0.70 26.21
N SER A 402 -17.38 0.17 25.60
CA SER A 402 -16.50 -0.21 24.48
C SER A 402 -15.53 -1.35 24.84
N LYS A 403 -14.90 -1.27 26.03
CA LYS A 403 -14.01 -2.32 26.53
C LYS A 403 -14.75 -3.64 26.74
N ARG A 404 -15.91 -3.62 27.39
CA ARG A 404 -16.76 -4.81 27.63
C ARG A 404 -17.22 -5.42 26.32
N LYS A 405 -17.59 -4.59 25.35
CA LYS A 405 -17.94 -5.00 23.99
C LYS A 405 -16.81 -5.80 23.32
N ILE A 406 -15.56 -5.32 23.40
CA ILE A 406 -14.39 -6.03 22.87
C ILE A 406 -14.13 -7.34 23.63
N GLN A 407 -14.30 -7.34 24.96
CA GLN A 407 -14.13 -8.55 25.77
C GLN A 407 -15.19 -9.61 25.45
N LEU A 408 -16.46 -9.22 25.35
CA LEU A 408 -17.57 -10.09 24.99
C LEU A 408 -17.33 -10.76 23.64
N ARG A 409 -16.87 -9.99 22.64
CA ARG A 409 -16.49 -10.53 21.33
C ARG A 409 -15.47 -11.65 21.45
N LYS A 410 -14.39 -11.44 22.20
CA LYS A 410 -13.34 -12.46 22.41
C LYS A 410 -13.89 -13.71 23.07
N PHE A 411 -14.78 -13.58 24.05
CA PHE A 411 -15.39 -14.73 24.71
C PHE A 411 -16.29 -15.53 23.76
N ILE A 412 -17.10 -14.86 22.95
CA ILE A 412 -17.96 -15.54 21.97
C ILE A 412 -17.12 -16.26 20.91
N THR A 413 -16.08 -15.61 20.37
CA THR A 413 -15.17 -16.24 19.39
C THR A 413 -14.48 -17.47 19.97
N SER A 414 -14.10 -17.43 21.26
CA SER A 414 -13.52 -18.58 21.95
C SER A 414 -14.53 -19.68 22.24
N TYR A 415 -15.81 -19.33 22.46
CA TYR A 415 -16.86 -20.28 22.82
C TYR A 415 -17.45 -20.99 21.59
N LEU A 416 -17.51 -20.29 20.44
CA LEU A 416 -18.07 -20.80 19.19
C LEU A 416 -16.99 -21.17 18.15
N GLU A 417 -15.75 -21.38 18.58
CA GLU A 417 -14.62 -21.84 17.74
C GLU A 417 -14.50 -21.11 16.38
N VAL A 418 -14.09 -19.83 16.45
CA VAL A 418 -13.66 -18.95 15.32
C VAL A 418 -14.78 -18.46 14.38
N ALA A 419 -15.80 -19.26 14.08
CA ALA A 419 -16.86 -18.88 13.13
C ALA A 419 -17.89 -17.87 13.68
N GLY A 420 -17.88 -17.58 14.99
CA GLY A 420 -18.79 -16.61 15.61
C GLY A 420 -18.45 -15.13 15.36
N GLU A 421 -17.27 -14.81 14.84
CA GLU A 421 -16.78 -13.42 14.78
C GLU A 421 -17.50 -12.57 13.73
N ASP A 422 -17.79 -13.13 12.56
CA ASP A 422 -18.43 -12.41 11.44
C ASP A 422 -19.93 -12.19 11.69
N LYS A 423 -20.63 -13.21 12.18
CA LYS A 423 -22.07 -13.11 12.50
C LYS A 423 -22.31 -12.19 13.71
N PHE A 424 -21.39 -12.20 14.69
CA PHE A 424 -21.39 -11.20 15.77
C PHE A 424 -21.21 -9.77 15.24
N ASN A 425 -20.30 -9.56 14.27
CA ASN A 425 -20.10 -8.26 13.64
C ASN A 425 -21.31 -7.79 12.83
N GLU A 426 -22.03 -8.69 12.16
CA GLU A 426 -23.26 -8.37 11.41
C GLU A 426 -24.35 -7.82 12.33
N ILE A 427 -24.66 -8.55 13.40
CA ILE A 427 -25.58 -8.12 14.48
C ILE A 427 -25.20 -6.72 15.00
N TRP A 428 -23.90 -6.48 15.10
CA TRP A 428 -23.33 -5.27 15.67
C TRP A 428 -23.38 -4.04 14.76
N GLN A 429 -23.23 -4.24 13.45
CA GLN A 429 -23.31 -3.16 12.48
C GLN A 429 -24.75 -2.64 12.33
N HIS A 430 -25.74 -3.52 12.48
CA HIS A 430 -27.16 -3.12 12.43
C HIS A 430 -27.57 -2.20 13.59
N GLY A 431 -27.00 -2.37 14.79
CA GLY A 431 -27.29 -1.50 15.94
C GLY A 431 -26.56 -0.14 15.94
N SER A 432 -25.56 0.04 15.08
CA SER A 432 -24.68 1.24 15.09
C SER A 432 -25.11 2.34 14.12
N LYS A 433 -25.97 2.05 13.14
CA LYS A 433 -26.53 3.06 12.24
C LYS A 433 -27.83 3.61 12.84
N PRO A 434 -27.96 4.92 13.09
CA PRO A 434 -29.25 5.48 13.48
C PRO A 434 -30.26 5.16 12.38
N ARG A 435 -31.35 4.47 12.74
CA ARG A 435 -32.50 4.33 11.85
C ARG A 435 -32.96 5.76 11.54
N LYS A 436 -32.87 6.18 10.29
CA LYS A 436 -33.54 7.41 9.84
C LYS A 436 -35.02 7.11 9.95
N ASP A 437 -35.63 7.48 11.07
CA ASP A 437 -37.07 7.44 11.21
C ASP A 437 -37.64 8.35 10.12
N LYS A 438 -38.43 7.76 9.23
CA LYS A 438 -39.28 8.52 8.32
C LYS A 438 -40.22 9.32 9.20
N THR A 439 -39.98 10.62 9.30
CA THR A 439 -40.93 11.57 9.87
C THR A 439 -42.27 11.33 9.19
N GLN A 440 -43.23 10.79 9.95
CA GLN A 440 -44.62 10.76 9.52
C GLN A 440 -45.10 12.22 9.50
N GLU A 441 -45.24 12.78 8.31
CA GLU A 441 -46.04 13.99 8.10
C GLU A 441 -47.48 13.67 8.54
N GLN A 442 -47.91 14.32 9.62
CA GLN A 442 -49.33 14.38 9.95
C GLN A 442 -50.00 15.32 8.93
N PRO A 443 -51.10 14.89 8.29
CA PRO A 443 -51.85 15.76 7.41
C PRO A 443 -52.59 16.82 8.25
N ASN A 444 -52.38 18.09 7.92
CA ASN A 444 -53.25 19.20 8.31
C ASN A 444 -54.47 19.25 7.39
#